data_AF-Q6WRW2-F1
#
_entry.id   AF-Q6WRW2-F1
#
_cell.length_a   1.000
_cell.length_b   1.000
_cell.length_c   1.000
_cell.angle_alpha   90.00
_cell.angle_beta   90.00
_cell.angle_gamma   90.00
#
_symmetry.space_group_name_H-M   'P 1'
#
loop_
_entity.id
_entity.type
_entity.pdbx_description
1 polymer ?
#
loop_
_entity_poly.entity_id
_entity_poly.type
_entity_poly.pdbx_seq_one_letter_code
_entity_poly.pdbx_strand_id
1 'polypeptide(L)'
;MTRKYYIHNMFWGYFMAVCILYASYGDNEPKIIALRIFGLASAILFPFSRFLIEKTALRYTKKEFWETGFFKDGVPKTYLMTLYLIFIFMTSIPIGVISVFFEIKNVTAKL
;
A
#
# COMPACT_ATOMS: atom_id res chain seq x y z
N MET A 1 3.80 -3.02 -13.81
CA MET A 1 2.78 -3.77 -13.01
C MET A 1 1.83 -4.57 -13.91
N THR A 2 1.30 -5.73 -13.48
CA THR A 2 0.19 -6.40 -14.21
C THR A 2 -1.17 -5.89 -13.72
N ARG A 3 -2.15 -5.73 -14.61
CA ARG A 3 -3.50 -5.22 -14.26
C ARG A 3 -4.21 -6.10 -13.21
N LYS A 4 -3.98 -7.42 -13.26
CA LYS A 4 -4.51 -8.39 -12.30
C LYS A 4 -3.99 -8.15 -10.88
N TYR A 5 -2.70 -7.82 -10.74
CA TYR A 5 -2.08 -7.52 -9.45
C TYR A 5 -2.64 -6.25 -8.83
N TYR A 6 -2.88 -5.21 -9.65
CA TYR A 6 -3.50 -3.97 -9.18
C TYR A 6 -4.84 -4.24 -8.50
N ILE A 7 -5.75 -4.90 -9.23
CA ILE A 7 -7.12 -5.16 -8.76
C ILE A 7 -7.12 -6.03 -7.49
N HIS A 8 -6.25 -7.03 -7.43
CA HIS A 8 -6.16 -7.93 -6.28
C HIS A 8 -5.72 -7.20 -4.99
N ASN A 9 -4.76 -6.29 -5.09
CA ASN A 9 -4.19 -5.61 -3.91
C ASN A 9 -4.90 -4.30 -3.55
N MET A 10 -5.83 -3.86 -4.39
CA MET A 10 -6.61 -2.65 -4.18
C MET A 10 -7.56 -2.76 -2.99
N PHE A 11 -8.09 -3.95 -2.71
CA PHE A 11 -9.08 -4.18 -1.65
C PHE A 11 -8.67 -3.58 -0.29
N TRP A 12 -7.44 -3.84 0.16
CA TRP A 12 -6.97 -3.39 1.47
C TRP A 12 -6.84 -1.87 1.59
N GLY A 13 -6.40 -1.18 0.53
CA GLY A 13 -6.34 0.28 0.52
C GLY A 13 -7.73 0.91 0.64
N TYR A 14 -8.70 0.37 -0.10
CA TYR A 14 -10.09 0.86 -0.07
C TYR A 14 -10.79 0.51 1.23
N PHE A 15 -10.55 -0.67 1.79
CA PHE A 15 -11.06 -1.06 3.10
C PHE A 15 -10.63 -0.06 4.18
N MET A 16 -9.35 0.32 4.21
CA MET A 16 -8.84 1.31 5.17
C MET A 16 -9.47 2.70 4.97
N ALA A 17 -9.65 3.15 3.72
CA ALA A 17 -10.34 4.41 3.45
C ALA A 17 -11.81 4.38 3.90
N VAL A 18 -12.54 3.27 3.68
CA VAL A 18 -13.91 3.11 4.16
C VAL A 18 -13.96 3.16 5.69
N CYS A 19 -13.03 2.51 6.38
CA CYS A 19 -12.93 2.61 7.85
C CYS A 19 -12.72 4.06 8.32
N ILE A 20 -11.85 4.83 7.66
CA ILE A 20 -11.63 6.25 7.99
C ILE A 20 -12.90 7.08 7.73
N LEU A 21 -13.58 6.86 6.61
CA LEU A 21 -14.80 7.59 6.27
C LEU A 21 -15.94 7.28 7.25
N TYR A 22 -16.07 6.01 7.66
CA TYR A 22 -17.07 5.59 8.64
C TYR A 22 -16.76 6.13 10.04
N ALA A 23 -15.51 6.00 10.50
CA ALA A 23 -15.10 6.45 11.83
C ALA A 23 -15.16 7.98 11.98
N SER A 24 -14.98 8.72 10.89
CA SER A 24 -15.06 10.18 10.89
C SER A 24 -16.46 10.72 10.59
N TYR A 25 -17.47 9.88 10.38
CA TYR A 25 -18.79 10.32 9.92
C TYR A 25 -19.43 11.34 10.88
N GLY A 26 -19.93 12.45 10.34
CA GLY A 26 -20.59 13.52 11.12
C GLY A 26 -19.65 14.60 11.66
N ASP A 27 -18.34 14.40 11.64
CA ASP A 27 -17.35 15.41 12.04
C ASP A 27 -16.87 16.22 10.82
N ASN A 28 -16.99 17.55 10.89
CA ASN A 28 -16.61 18.48 9.82
C ASN A 28 -15.41 19.34 10.18
N GLU A 29 -14.65 18.98 11.22
CA GLU A 29 -13.40 19.65 11.52
C GLU A 29 -12.43 19.60 10.32
N PRO A 30 -11.69 20.68 10.05
CA PRO A 30 -10.78 20.75 8.90
C PRO A 30 -9.70 19.65 8.94
N LYS A 31 -9.28 19.23 10.14
CA LYS A 31 -8.32 18.13 10.35
C LYS A 31 -8.90 16.79 9.88
N ILE A 32 -10.18 16.55 10.15
CA ILE A 32 -10.88 15.33 9.77
C ILE A 32 -11.13 15.31 8.27
N ILE A 33 -11.48 16.45 7.67
CA ILE A 33 -11.57 16.58 6.21
C ILE A 33 -10.22 16.25 5.56
N ALA A 34 -9.12 16.79 6.08
CA ALA A 34 -7.77 16.46 5.61
C ALA A 34 -7.44 14.97 5.73
N LEU A 35 -7.83 14.32 6.84
CA LEU A 35 -7.66 12.88 7.04
C LEU A 35 -8.46 12.05 6.02
N ARG A 36 -9.68 12.46 5.68
CA ARG A 36 -10.49 11.80 4.63
C ARG A 36 -9.84 11.92 3.26
N ILE A 37 -9.36 13.12 2.90
CA ILE A 37 -8.65 13.36 1.63
C ILE A 37 -7.37 12.51 1.58
N PHE A 38 -6.59 12.50 2.66
CA PHE A 38 -5.40 11.67 2.80
C PHE A 38 -5.72 10.17 2.63
N GLY A 39 -6.78 9.69 3.27
CA GLY A 39 -7.22 8.30 3.20
C GLY A 39 -7.63 7.88 1.79
N LEU A 40 -8.39 8.73 1.09
CA LEU A 40 -8.80 8.50 -0.30
C LEU A 40 -7.61 8.50 -1.26
N ALA A 41 -6.71 9.47 -1.12
CA ALA A 41 -5.49 9.52 -1.93
C ALA A 41 -4.61 8.28 -1.69
N SER A 42 -4.43 7.90 -0.43
CA SER A 42 -3.67 6.71 -0.05
C SER A 42 -4.31 5.42 -0.57
N ALA A 43 -5.63 5.30 -0.61
CA ALA A 43 -6.30 4.12 -1.19
C ALA A 43 -5.99 3.93 -2.68
N ILE A 44 -5.98 5.02 -3.46
CA ILE A 44 -5.65 4.99 -4.90
C ILE A 44 -4.18 4.64 -5.11
N LEU A 45 -3.29 5.22 -4.31
CA LEU A 45 -1.84 5.04 -4.40
C LEU A 45 -1.35 3.73 -3.74
N PHE A 46 -2.20 3.05 -2.98
CA PHE A 46 -1.86 1.85 -2.21
C PHE A 46 -1.22 0.73 -3.05
N PRO A 47 -1.84 0.23 -4.14
CA PRO A 47 -1.27 -0.85 -4.94
C PRO A 47 0.08 -0.47 -5.56
N PHE A 48 0.29 0.81 -5.89
CA PHE A 48 1.53 1.33 -6.45
C PHE A 48 2.66 1.35 -5.41
N SER A 49 2.38 1.88 -4.22
CA SER A 49 3.32 1.88 -3.10
C SER A 49 3.73 0.46 -2.70
N ARG A 50 2.74 -0.43 -2.57
CA ARG A 50 2.97 -1.85 -2.28
C ARG A 50 3.88 -2.50 -3.31
N PHE A 51 3.62 -2.29 -4.59
CA PHE A 51 4.43 -2.84 -5.67
C PHE A 51 5.89 -2.40 -5.59
N LEU A 52 6.15 -1.11 -5.33
CA LEU A 52 7.51 -0.60 -5.22
C LEU A 52 8.23 -1.15 -3.98
N ILE A 53 7.52 -1.25 -2.85
CA ILE A 53 8.08 -1.82 -1.61
C ILE A 53 8.41 -3.30 -1.82
N GLU A 54 7.50 -4.10 -2.39
CA GLU A 54 7.76 -5.52 -2.67
C GLU A 54 8.94 -5.71 -3.62
N LYS A 55 9.01 -4.91 -4.70
CA LYS A 55 10.13 -4.94 -5.65
C LYS A 55 11.46 -4.58 -4.97
N THR A 56 11.44 -3.60 -4.08
CA THR A 56 12.64 -3.16 -3.34
C THR A 56 13.05 -4.21 -2.31
N ALA A 57 12.10 -4.75 -1.54
CA ALA A 57 12.35 -5.79 -0.56
C ALA A 57 12.98 -7.02 -1.22
N LEU A 58 12.41 -7.51 -2.34
CA LEU A 58 12.96 -8.65 -3.09
C LEU A 58 14.31 -8.38 -3.74
N ARG A 59 14.70 -7.11 -3.92
CA ARG A 59 16.05 -6.74 -4.38
C ARG A 59 17.10 -6.95 -3.29
N TYR A 60 16.73 -6.71 -2.03
CA TYR A 60 17.66 -6.76 -0.88
C TYR A 60 17.52 -8.04 -0.04
N THR A 61 16.45 -8.81 -0.23
CA THR A 61 16.15 -10.02 0.56
C THR A 61 15.80 -11.19 -0.35
N LYS A 62 16.15 -12.41 0.06
CA LYS A 62 15.79 -13.64 -0.64
C LYS A 62 14.42 -14.13 -0.19
N LYS A 63 13.70 -14.87 -1.05
CA LYS A 63 12.40 -15.48 -0.70
C LYS A 63 12.49 -16.41 0.52
N GLU A 64 13.59 -17.16 0.63
CA GLU A 64 13.89 -18.07 1.74
C GLU A 64 13.86 -17.37 3.12
N PHE A 65 14.23 -16.08 3.18
CA PHE A 65 14.16 -15.28 4.39
C PHE A 65 12.72 -15.03 4.85
N TRP A 66 11.78 -14.90 3.91
CA TRP A 66 10.36 -14.65 4.18
C TRP A 66 9.55 -15.93 4.44
N GLU A 67 10.17 -17.10 4.36
CA GLU A 67 9.52 -18.40 4.61
C GLU A 67 10.02 -19.06 5.91
N THR A 68 10.96 -18.42 6.60
CA THR A 68 11.61 -18.96 7.80
C THR A 68 11.31 -18.15 9.06
N GLY A 69 11.39 -18.80 10.23
CA GLY A 69 11.26 -18.14 11.54
C GLY A 69 9.93 -17.42 11.76
N PHE A 70 9.99 -16.13 12.11
CA PHE A 70 8.83 -15.26 12.37
C PHE A 70 7.90 -15.08 11.15
N PHE A 71 8.37 -15.34 9.94
CA PHE A 71 7.59 -15.25 8.71
C PHE A 71 6.97 -16.59 8.27
N LYS A 72 7.22 -17.67 9.04
CA LYS A 72 6.59 -18.97 8.83
C LYS A 72 5.08 -18.87 9.07
N ASP A 73 4.32 -19.64 8.30
CA ASP A 73 2.85 -19.62 8.37
C ASP A 73 2.36 -19.89 9.81
N GLY A 74 1.56 -18.95 10.32
CA GLY A 74 1.07 -18.96 11.69
C GLY A 74 0.56 -17.58 12.12
N VAL A 75 0.04 -17.52 13.34
CA VAL A 75 -0.47 -16.29 13.97
C VAL A 75 0.50 -15.09 13.90
N PRO A 76 1.82 -15.26 14.14
CA PRO A 76 2.78 -14.15 14.03
C PRO A 76 2.83 -13.51 12.65
N LYS A 77 2.75 -14.31 11.58
CA LYS A 77 2.76 -13.84 10.19
C LYS A 77 1.57 -12.95 9.88
N THR A 78 0.38 -13.31 10.37
CA THR A 78 -0.84 -12.52 10.17
C THR A 78 -0.69 -11.12 10.76
N TYR A 79 -0.20 -10.99 12.00
CA TYR A 79 0.02 -9.68 12.62
C TYR A 79 1.06 -8.84 11.87
N LEU A 80 2.17 -9.46 11.46
CA LEU A 80 3.19 -8.79 10.65
C LEU A 80 2.62 -8.31 9.32
N MET A 81 1.76 -9.11 8.68
CA MET A 81 1.09 -8.73 7.44
C MET A 81 0.13 -7.55 7.65
N THR A 82 -0.61 -7.51 8.78
CA THR A 82 -1.47 -6.37 9.11
C THR A 82 -0.65 -5.10 9.32
N LEU A 83 0.43 -5.16 10.09
CA LEU A 83 1.35 -4.02 10.30
C LEU A 83 1.97 -3.55 8.98
N TYR A 84 2.35 -4.48 8.12
CA TYR A 84 2.85 -4.19 6.79
C TYR A 84 1.83 -3.43 5.94
N LEU A 85 0.57 -3.86 5.92
CA LEU A 85 -0.50 -3.17 5.18
C LEU A 85 -0.74 -1.76 5.72
N ILE A 86 -0.74 -1.57 7.05
CA ILE A 86 -0.86 -0.24 7.67
C ILE A 86 0.32 0.65 7.26
N PHE A 87 1.54 0.12 7.31
CA PHE A 87 2.75 0.85 6.91
C PHE A 87 2.69 1.29 5.44
N ILE A 88 2.27 0.39 4.52
CA ILE A 88 2.08 0.75 3.11
C ILE A 88 1.06 1.88 2.97
N PHE A 89 -0.06 1.81 3.71
CA PHE A 89 -1.10 2.82 3.63
C PHE A 89 -0.59 4.20 4.10
N MET A 90 0.11 4.25 5.23
CA MET A 90 0.70 5.49 5.76
C MET A 90 1.75 6.10 4.81
N THR A 91 2.53 5.25 4.15
CA THR A 91 3.59 5.68 3.22
C THR A 91 3.12 5.75 1.76
N SER A 92 1.82 5.56 1.53
CA SER A 92 1.27 5.38 0.19
C SER A 92 1.44 6.61 -0.69
N ILE A 93 1.28 7.82 -0.14
CA ILE A 93 1.44 9.05 -0.91
C ILE A 93 2.90 9.22 -1.39
N PRO A 94 3.93 9.30 -0.51
CA PRO A 94 5.29 9.54 -0.98
C PRO A 94 5.80 8.41 -1.88
N ILE A 95 5.61 7.14 -1.49
CA ILE A 95 6.14 5.99 -2.22
C ILE A 95 5.32 5.70 -3.49
N GLY A 96 3.99 5.84 -3.41
CA GLY A 96 3.09 5.67 -4.54
C GLY A 96 3.38 6.66 -5.65
N VAL A 97 3.57 7.95 -5.33
CA VAL A 97 3.91 8.98 -6.34
C VAL A 97 5.25 8.65 -7.02
N ILE A 98 6.27 8.25 -6.25
CA ILE A 98 7.57 7.82 -6.79
C ILE A 98 7.39 6.62 -7.75
N SER A 99 6.59 5.64 -7.35
CA SER A 99 6.38 4.44 -8.16
C SER A 99 5.63 4.71 -9.47
N VAL A 100 4.64 5.62 -9.47
CA VAL A 100 3.94 6.07 -10.67
C VAL A 100 4.90 6.80 -11.60
N PHE A 101 5.75 7.69 -11.07
CA PHE A 101 6.76 8.39 -11.86
C PHE A 101 7.75 7.42 -12.54
N PHE A 102 8.23 6.40 -11.81
CA PHE A 102 9.11 5.37 -12.38
C PHE A 102 8.42 4.54 -13.46
N GLU A 103 7.15 4.16 -13.27
CA GLU A 103 6.40 3.40 -14.27
C GLU A 103 6.14 4.24 -15.53
N ILE A 104 5.79 5.53 -15.41
CA ILE A 104 5.62 6.43 -16.56
C ILE A 104 6.94 6.54 -17.34
N LYS A 105 8.07 6.78 -16.67
CA LYS A 105 9.39 6.87 -17.31
C LYS A 105 9.76 5.57 -18.05
N ASN A 106 9.46 4.42 -17.47
CA ASN A 106 9.71 3.12 -18.10
C ASN A 106 8.84 2.87 -19.33
N VAL A 107 7.61 3.38 -19.36
CA VAL A 107 6.73 3.30 -20.54
C VAL A 107 7.26 4.21 -21.65
N THR A 108 7.61 5.46 -21.34
CA THR A 108 8.15 6.40 -22.32
C THR A 108 9.49 5.95 -22.91
N ALA A 109 10.35 5.30 -22.12
CA ALA A 109 11.63 4.77 -22.59
C ALA A 109 11.51 3.52 -23.49
N LYS A 110 10.32 2.93 -23.61
CA LYS A 110 10.04 1.77 -24.46
C LYS A 110 9.33 2.12 -25.78
N LEU A 111 8.89 3.37 -25.94
CA LEU A 111 8.36 3.95 -27.17
C LEU A 111 9.51 4.49 -28.01
#